data_AF-A0A495V3B8-F1
#
_entry.id   AF-A0A495V3B8-F1
#
_cell.length_a   1.000
_cell.length_b   1.000
_cell.length_c   1.000
_cell.angle_alpha   90.00
_cell.angle_beta   90.00
_cell.angle_gamma   90.00
#
_symmetry.space_group_name_H-M   'P 1'
#
loop_
_entity.id
_entity.type
_entity.pdbx_description
1 polymer ?
#
loop_
_entity_poly.entity_id
_entity_poly.type
_entity_poly.pdbx_seq_one_letter_code
_entity_poly.pdbx_strand_id
1 'polypeptide(L)'
;MTAPDARLLSSLTHLAELLARIGHPRAAEVEEQVTLFAESPERVRHRLDANDWWAGAGSLAAETMADNPGLPEALWRREVREFRELMIEIGEVLQAEGAANPGISSWLLAFNNWNASEV
;
A
#
# COMPACT_ATOMS: atom_id res chain seq x y z
N MET A 1 -1.51 -17.61 12.78
CA MET A 1 -1.78 -16.61 11.73
C MET A 1 -3.26 -16.69 11.39
N THR A 2 -3.99 -15.59 11.53
CA THR A 2 -5.42 -15.51 11.21
C THR A 2 -5.65 -15.31 9.70
N ALA A 3 -6.89 -15.41 9.22
CA ALA A 3 -7.20 -15.13 7.82
C ALA A 3 -6.92 -13.66 7.42
N PRO A 4 -7.28 -12.64 8.24
CA PRO A 4 -6.84 -11.26 8.03
C PRO A 4 -5.32 -11.12 7.94
N ASP A 5 -4.57 -11.79 8.81
CA ASP A 5 -3.10 -11.76 8.78
C ASP A 5 -2.52 -12.30 7.49
N ALA A 6 -3.05 -13.43 7.01
CA ALA A 6 -2.59 -14.05 5.78
C ALA A 6 -2.86 -13.15 4.57
N ARG A 7 -4.04 -12.51 4.52
CA ARG A 7 -4.39 -11.54 3.47
C ARG A 7 -3.45 -10.34 3.53
N LEU A 8 -3.28 -9.74 4.71
CA LEU A 8 -2.41 -8.59 4.90
C LEU A 8 -0.97 -8.87 4.51
N LEU A 9 -0.41 -10.00 4.95
CA LEU A 9 0.94 -10.42 4.58
C LEU A 9 1.09 -10.63 3.08
N SER A 10 0.10 -11.25 2.43
CA SER A 10 0.11 -11.45 0.98
C SER A 10 0.11 -10.12 0.24
N SER A 11 -0.80 -9.20 0.58
CA SER A 11 -0.88 -7.88 -0.07
C SER A 11 0.38 -7.06 0.19
N LEU A 12 0.95 -7.11 1.40
CA LEU A 12 2.19 -6.44 1.75
C LEU A 12 3.40 -6.99 0.98
N THR A 13 3.46 -8.31 0.77
CA THR A 13 4.51 -8.97 -0.02
C THR A 13 4.45 -8.52 -1.48
N HIS A 14 3.27 -8.57 -2.09
CA HIS A 14 3.10 -8.09 -3.46
C HIS A 14 3.39 -6.60 -3.60
N LEU A 15 3.06 -5.80 -2.58
CA LEU A 15 3.41 -4.38 -2.55
C LEU A 15 4.93 -4.17 -2.54
N ALA A 16 5.67 -4.93 -1.71
CA ALA A 16 7.13 -4.85 -1.70
C ALA A 16 7.73 -5.17 -3.08
N GLU A 17 7.25 -6.23 -3.73
CA GLU A 17 7.69 -6.64 -5.07
C GLU A 17 7.38 -5.57 -6.12
N LEU A 18 6.18 -4.98 -6.08
CA LEU A 18 5.79 -3.90 -6.99
C LEU A 18 6.69 -2.68 -6.82
N LEU A 19 6.88 -2.24 -5.57
CA LEU A 19 7.72 -1.08 -5.27
C LEU A 19 9.16 -1.29 -5.72
N ALA A 20 9.70 -2.50 -5.55
CA ALA A 20 11.02 -2.85 -6.08
C ALA A 20 11.06 -2.80 -7.62
N ARG A 21 10.02 -3.30 -8.28
CA ARG A 21 9.90 -3.33 -9.75
C ARG A 21 9.86 -1.95 -10.38
N ILE A 22 9.19 -0.99 -9.74
CA ILE A 22 9.13 0.41 -10.20
C ILE A 22 10.31 1.26 -9.70
N GLY A 23 11.22 0.70 -8.90
CA GLY A 23 12.37 1.41 -8.35
C GLY A 23 12.01 2.44 -7.27
N HIS A 24 10.92 2.21 -6.53
CA HIS A 24 10.48 3.12 -5.47
C HIS A 24 11.47 3.11 -4.30
N PRO A 25 11.87 4.28 -3.75
CA PRO A 25 12.89 4.36 -2.70
C PRO A 25 12.49 3.65 -1.40
N ARG A 26 11.19 3.50 -1.17
CA ARG A 26 10.64 2.80 0.02
C ARG A 26 10.47 1.29 -0.13
N ALA A 27 10.88 0.70 -1.25
CA ALA A 27 10.76 -0.75 -1.46
C ALA A 27 11.41 -1.57 -0.33
N ALA A 28 12.62 -1.19 0.08
CA ALA A 28 13.34 -1.87 1.17
C ALA A 28 12.61 -1.72 2.52
N GLU A 29 12.05 -0.55 2.82
CA GLU A 29 11.28 -0.35 4.06
C GLU A 29 10.04 -1.26 4.12
N VAL A 30 9.36 -1.46 2.99
CA VAL A 30 8.19 -2.33 2.91
C VAL A 30 8.59 -3.81 3.03
N GLU A 31 9.70 -4.23 2.40
CA GLU A 31 10.27 -5.58 2.54
C GLU A 31 10.67 -5.90 4.00
N GLU A 32 11.20 -4.92 4.73
CA GLU A 32 11.46 -5.05 6.16
C GLU A 32 10.18 -5.32 6.96
N GLN A 33 9.04 -4.70 6.59
CA GLN A 33 7.75 -4.98 7.23
C GLN A 33 7.25 -6.39 6.94
N VAL A 34 7.46 -6.90 5.71
CA VAL A 34 7.15 -8.30 5.36
C VAL A 34 7.93 -9.26 6.25
N THR A 35 9.23 -9.01 6.42
CA THR A 35 10.09 -9.83 7.28
C THR A 35 9.66 -9.76 8.75
N LEU A 36 9.39 -8.55 9.25
CA LEU A 36 8.96 -8.32 10.63
C LEU A 36 7.59 -8.94 10.94
N PHE A 37 6.74 -9.12 9.93
CA PHE A 37 5.38 -9.65 10.11
C PHE A 37 5.37 -11.04 10.74
N ALA A 38 6.36 -11.89 10.41
CA ALA A 38 6.48 -13.23 10.99
C ALA A 38 6.75 -13.20 12.51
N GLU A 39 7.42 -12.16 12.98
CA GLU A 39 7.83 -12.02 14.39
C GLU A 39 6.83 -11.19 15.20
N SER A 40 6.22 -10.17 14.60
CA SER A 40 5.39 -9.19 15.30
C SER A 40 4.31 -8.58 14.39
N PRO A 41 3.25 -9.33 14.03
CA PRO A 41 2.15 -8.85 13.17
C PRO A 41 1.51 -7.56 13.67
N GLU A 42 1.24 -7.47 14.98
CA GLU A 42 0.62 -6.28 15.61
C GLU A 42 1.47 -5.01 15.44
N ARG A 43 2.80 -5.16 15.54
CA ARG A 43 3.74 -4.04 15.35
C ARG A 43 3.73 -3.58 13.90
N VAL A 44 3.69 -4.53 12.96
CA VAL A 44 3.57 -4.20 11.53
C VAL A 44 2.24 -3.49 11.28
N ARG A 45 1.11 -4.01 11.77
CA ARG A 45 -0.20 -3.35 11.59
C ARG A 45 -0.21 -1.91 12.11
N HIS A 46 0.32 -1.67 13.31
CA HIS A 46 0.46 -0.32 13.83
C HIS A 46 1.36 0.57 12.94
N ARG A 47 2.42 0.02 12.35
CA ARG A 47 3.28 0.76 11.40
C ARG A 47 2.53 1.07 10.10
N LEU A 48 1.78 0.11 9.57
CA LEU A 48 0.97 0.27 8.36
C LEU A 48 -0.15 1.29 8.56
N ASP A 49 -0.70 1.43 9.76
CA ASP A 49 -1.71 2.45 10.09
C ASP A 49 -1.11 3.86 10.31
N ALA A 50 0.22 4.01 10.29
CA ALA A 50 0.85 5.31 10.53
C ALA A 50 0.63 6.29 9.37
N ASN A 51 0.73 7.59 9.67
CA ASN A 51 0.65 8.66 8.66
C ASN A 51 1.64 8.48 7.52
N ASP A 52 2.82 7.92 7.78
CA ASP A 52 3.82 7.63 6.74
C ASP A 52 3.29 6.74 5.61
N TRP A 53 2.18 6.02 5.81
CA TRP A 53 1.54 5.22 4.76
C TRP A 53 0.40 5.97 4.04
N TRP A 54 -0.34 6.82 4.76
CA TRP A 54 -1.63 7.34 4.30
C TRP A 54 -1.81 8.86 4.34
N ALA A 55 -0.97 9.63 5.02
CA ALA A 55 -1.24 11.04 5.29
C ALA A 55 -0.01 11.93 5.06
N GLY A 56 -0.23 13.02 4.32
CA GLY A 56 0.80 13.98 3.96
C GLY A 56 1.49 13.65 2.63
N ALA A 57 2.21 14.63 2.10
CA ALA A 57 2.86 14.55 0.78
C ALA A 57 4.00 13.53 0.71
N GLY A 58 4.58 13.15 1.87
CA GLY A 58 5.61 12.10 1.97
C GLY A 58 5.05 10.74 2.41
N SER A 59 3.73 10.54 2.35
CA SER A 59 3.15 9.22 2.63
C SER A 59 3.38 8.28 1.45
N LEU A 60 3.44 6.97 1.71
CA LEU A 60 3.64 5.97 0.66
C LEU A 60 2.60 6.11 -0.46
N ALA A 61 1.33 6.32 -0.08
CA ALA A 61 0.25 6.56 -1.00
C ALA A 61 0.47 7.81 -1.87
N ALA A 62 0.87 8.93 -1.27
CA ALA A 62 1.11 10.18 -2.01
C ALA A 62 2.33 10.08 -2.93
N GLU A 63 3.44 9.54 -2.44
CA GLU A 63 4.70 9.43 -3.19
C GLU A 63 4.56 8.50 -4.40
N THR A 64 3.88 7.36 -4.23
CA THR A 64 3.73 6.39 -5.33
C THR A 64 2.76 6.90 -6.41
N MET A 65 1.82 7.79 -6.05
CA MET A 65 0.90 8.43 -6.99
C MET A 65 1.48 9.69 -7.66
N ALA A 66 2.74 10.03 -7.39
CA ALA A 66 3.43 11.14 -8.03
C ALA A 66 3.74 10.85 -9.52
N ASP A 67 4.54 11.72 -10.13
CA ASP A 67 4.88 11.61 -11.54
C ASP A 67 5.64 10.32 -11.88
N ASN A 68 5.39 9.79 -13.09
CA ASN A 68 6.06 8.62 -13.63
C ASN A 68 7.59 8.78 -13.56
N PRO A 69 8.34 7.87 -12.88
CA PRO A 69 9.78 8.00 -12.67
C PRO A 69 10.63 7.74 -13.94
N GLY A 70 10.02 7.72 -15.13
CA GLY A 70 10.66 7.44 -16.42
C GLY A 70 10.40 6.05 -16.96
N LEU A 71 9.41 5.33 -16.42
CA LEU A 71 8.96 4.04 -16.93
C LEU A 71 8.13 4.23 -18.22
N PRO A 72 8.07 3.20 -19.10
CA PRO A 72 7.12 3.21 -20.21
C PRO A 72 5.70 3.46 -19.71
N GLU A 73 4.97 4.38 -20.35
CA GLU A 73 3.65 4.83 -19.89
C GLU A 73 2.65 3.69 -19.65
N ALA A 74 2.61 2.70 -20.56
CA ALA A 74 1.74 1.54 -20.41
C ALA A 74 2.13 0.65 -19.21
N LEU A 75 3.43 0.54 -18.92
CA LEU A 75 3.90 -0.13 -17.72
C LEU A 75 3.50 0.66 -16.48
N TRP A 76 3.78 1.97 -16.47
CA TRP A 76 3.47 2.83 -15.33
C TRP A 76 2.00 2.77 -14.92
N ARG A 77 1.07 2.89 -15.89
CA ARG A 77 -0.36 2.77 -15.61
C ARG A 77 -0.75 1.43 -15.01
N ARG A 78 -0.16 0.33 -15.52
CA ARG A 78 -0.39 -1.01 -14.99
C ARG A 78 0.07 -1.11 -13.54
N GLU A 79 1.30 -0.69 -13.25
CA GLU A 79 1.87 -0.78 -11.90
C GLU A 79 1.13 0.16 -10.92
N VAL A 80 0.74 1.37 -11.33
CA VAL A 80 -0.06 2.27 -10.47
C VAL A 80 -1.44 1.70 -10.18
N ARG A 81 -2.07 0.99 -11.14
CA ARG A 81 -3.31 0.26 -10.87
C ARG A 81 -3.12 -0.85 -9.85
N GLU A 82 -2.12 -1.70 -10.05
CA GLU A 82 -1.78 -2.78 -9.13
C GLU A 82 -1.47 -2.23 -7.72
N PHE A 83 -0.72 -1.13 -7.63
CA PHE A 83 -0.45 -0.43 -6.38
C PHE A 83 -1.73 0.01 -5.65
N ARG A 84 -2.66 0.65 -6.39
CA ARG A 84 -3.95 1.09 -5.82
C ARG A 84 -4.77 -0.08 -5.31
N GLU A 85 -4.82 -1.19 -6.05
CA GLU A 85 -5.52 -2.41 -5.66
C GLU A 85 -4.93 -3.00 -4.36
N LEU A 86 -3.60 -3.10 -4.26
CA LEU A 86 -2.91 -3.59 -3.05
C LEU A 86 -3.12 -2.67 -1.84
N MET A 87 -3.04 -1.35 -2.04
CA MET A 87 -3.31 -0.39 -0.97
C MET A 87 -4.78 -0.44 -0.52
N ILE A 88 -5.72 -0.71 -1.43
CA ILE A 88 -7.12 -0.94 -1.05
C ILE A 88 -7.24 -2.15 -0.13
N GLU A 89 -6.65 -3.29 -0.52
CA GLU A 89 -6.70 -4.52 0.29
C GLU A 89 -6.09 -4.33 1.69
N ILE A 90 -4.94 -3.66 1.77
CA ILE A 90 -4.28 -3.34 3.05
C ILE A 90 -5.18 -2.44 3.90
N GLY A 91 -5.69 -1.35 3.32
CA GLY A 91 -6.54 -0.39 4.03
C GLY A 91 -7.84 -1.01 4.54
N GLU A 92 -8.46 -1.90 3.76
CA GLU A 92 -9.67 -2.64 4.17
C GLU A 92 -9.41 -3.54 5.39
N VAL A 93 -8.26 -4.25 5.40
CA VAL A 93 -7.90 -5.10 6.55
C VAL A 93 -7.68 -4.24 7.79
N LEU A 94 -6.97 -3.10 7.67
CA LEU A 94 -6.73 -2.19 8.79
C LEU A 94 -8.04 -1.57 9.31
N GLN A 95 -8.96 -1.16 8.43
CA GLN A 95 -10.27 -0.63 8.84
C GLN A 95 -11.14 -1.64 9.58
N ALA A 96 -11.07 -2.91 9.19
CA ALA A 96 -11.86 -3.97 9.82
C ALA A 96 -11.44 -4.24 11.27
N GLU A 97 -10.20 -3.93 11.67
CA GLU A 97 -9.70 -4.10 13.04
C GLU A 97 -10.04 -2.93 13.97
N GLY A 98 -10.53 -1.80 13.41
CA GLY A 98 -10.97 -0.62 14.16
C GLY A 98 -9.91 0.49 14.27
N ALA A 99 -10.35 1.67 14.74
CA ALA A 99 -9.55 2.89 14.94
C ALA A 99 -8.43 3.16 13.89
N ALA A 100 -8.78 3.01 12.61
CA ALA A 100 -7.87 3.23 11.50
C ALA A 100 -7.58 4.73 11.27
N ASN A 101 -6.39 5.01 10.78
CA ASN A 101 -5.95 6.33 10.35
C ASN A 101 -6.97 7.00 9.42
N PRO A 102 -7.37 8.26 9.68
CA PRO A 102 -8.33 8.97 8.82
C PRO A 102 -7.91 9.04 7.35
N GLY A 103 -6.60 9.04 7.06
CA GLY A 103 -6.04 9.05 5.71
C GLY A 103 -6.39 7.79 4.92
N ILE A 104 -6.58 6.64 5.58
CA ILE A 104 -6.98 5.38 4.92
C ILE A 104 -8.31 5.59 4.19
N SER A 105 -9.33 6.10 4.87
CA SER A 105 -10.65 6.31 4.27
C SER A 105 -10.60 7.25 3.06
N SER A 106 -9.78 8.30 3.11
CA SER A 106 -9.60 9.24 1.99
C SER A 106 -8.94 8.57 0.79
N TRP A 107 -7.88 7.80 0.99
CA TRP A 107 -7.19 7.08 -0.09
C TRP A 107 -8.01 5.93 -0.66
N LEU A 108 -8.71 5.16 0.17
CA LEU A 108 -9.61 4.11 -0.32
C LEU A 108 -10.66 4.68 -1.27
N LEU A 109 -11.27 5.81 -0.91
CA LEU A 109 -12.25 6.47 -1.78
C LEU A 109 -11.61 6.95 -3.09
N ALA A 110 -10.44 7.58 -3.02
CA ALA A 110 -9.72 8.07 -4.20
C ALA A 110 -9.32 6.92 -5.15
N PHE A 111 -8.70 5.88 -4.62
CA PHE A 111 -8.25 4.71 -5.38
C PHE A 111 -9.42 3.98 -6.05
N ASN A 112 -10.52 3.75 -5.33
CA ASN A 112 -11.72 3.14 -5.91
C ASN A 112 -12.29 3.99 -7.06
N ASN A 113 -12.39 5.30 -6.88
CA ASN A 113 -12.90 6.20 -7.93
C ASN A 113 -11.99 6.24 -9.16
N TRP A 114 -10.67 6.27 -8.98
CA TRP A 114 -9.72 6.26 -10.09
C TRP A 114 -9.75 4.93 -10.85
N ASN A 115 -9.72 3.81 -10.13
CA ASN A 115 -9.82 2.48 -10.75
C ASN A 115 -11.13 2.29 -11.52
N ALA A 116 -12.24 2.87 -11.05
CA ALA A 116 -13.52 2.83 -11.75
C ALA A 116 -13.60 3.78 -12.97
N SER A 117 -12.81 4.86 -12.98
CA SER A 117 -12.81 5.86 -14.05
C SER A 117 -11.80 5.57 -15.16
N GLU A 118 -10.81 4.71 -14.92
CA GLU A 118 -9.89 4.21 -15.93
C GLU A 118 -10.61 3.23 -16.87
N VAL A 119 -11.18 3.79 -17.94
CA VAL A 119 -11.69 3.08 -19.13
C VAL A 119 -10.56 2.88 -20.14
#